data_AF-A0A4R1P8G1-F1
#
_entry.id   AF-A0A4R1P8G1-F1
#
_cell.length_a   1.000
_cell.length_b   1.000
_cell.length_c   1.000
_cell.angle_alpha   90.00
_cell.angle_beta   90.00
_cell.angle_gamma   90.00
#
_symmetry.space_group_name_H-M   'P 1'
#
loop_
_entity.id
_entity.type
_entity.pdbx_description
1 polymer ?
#
loop_
_entity_poly.entity_id
_entity_poly.type
_entity_poly.pdbx_seq_one_letter_code
_entity_poly.pdbx_strand_id
1 'polypeptide(L)'
;MKLYSYVVARDFGFAPNPFFGFCTLATCKPKIRKHASVGDWVVGTGAKSTYDYKGRLIYAMQVSEVLSFDEYWNDARFILKRPNLKGSLKVMYGDNIY
;
A
#
# COMPACT_ATOMS: atom_id res chain seq x y z
N MET A 1 -0.65 -12.16 16.38
CA MET A 1 0.17 -11.08 15.79
C MET A 1 1.29 -11.69 14.97
N LYS A 2 1.29 -11.45 13.66
CA LYS A 2 2.33 -11.84 12.70
C LYS A 2 3.01 -10.60 12.13
N LEU A 3 4.27 -10.76 11.70
CA LEU A 3 5.01 -9.74 10.97
C LEU A 3 5.25 -10.21 9.54
N TYR A 4 4.76 -9.43 8.58
CA TYR A 4 5.05 -9.59 7.16
C TYR A 4 6.07 -8.54 6.75
N SER A 5 7.05 -8.94 5.96
CA SER A 5 8.01 -7.99 5.40
C SER A 5 8.27 -8.26 3.91
N TYR A 6 8.59 -7.21 3.17
CA TYR A 6 9.05 -7.33 1.79
C TYR A 6 9.93 -6.15 1.38
N VAL A 7 10.70 -6.36 0.32
CA VAL A 7 11.50 -5.31 -0.30
C VAL A 7 10.66 -4.50 -1.29
N VAL A 8 10.57 -3.19 -1.05
CA VAL A 8 10.00 -2.19 -1.96
C VAL A 8 11.02 -1.93 -3.08
N ALA A 9 10.88 -2.65 -4.18
CA ALA A 9 11.81 -2.58 -5.32
C ALA A 9 11.67 -1.30 -6.14
N ARG A 10 10.43 -0.85 -6.33
CA ARG A 10 10.04 0.41 -6.98
C ARG A 10 8.79 0.92 -6.31
N ASP A 11 8.72 2.22 -6.08
CA ASP A 11 7.57 2.86 -5.46
C ASP A 11 7.10 4.05 -6.30
N PHE A 12 5.91 3.92 -6.87
CA PHE A 12 5.21 4.99 -7.59
C PHE A 12 4.03 5.55 -6.76
N GLY A 13 3.91 5.15 -5.49
CA GLY A 13 2.73 5.41 -4.68
C GLY A 13 1.54 4.50 -5.00
N PHE A 14 1.77 3.37 -5.68
CA PHE A 14 0.73 2.41 -6.08
C PHE A 14 0.42 1.40 -4.98
N ALA A 15 1.44 0.79 -4.35
CA ALA A 15 1.28 -0.14 -3.23
C ALA A 15 2.66 -0.41 -2.58
N PRO A 16 2.93 0.09 -1.36
CA PRO A 16 1.96 0.71 -0.45
C PRO A 16 1.48 2.07 -0.98
N ASN A 17 0.23 2.43 -0.72
CA ASN A 17 -0.29 3.76 -1.01
C ASN A 17 -0.54 4.49 0.32
N PRO A 18 0.37 5.38 0.77
CA PRO A 18 0.32 6.01 2.10
C PRO A 18 -0.55 7.28 2.14
N PHE A 19 -1.34 7.53 1.09
CA PHE A 19 -1.98 8.82 0.90
C PHE A 19 -3.40 8.88 1.51
N PHE A 20 -3.87 10.10 1.73
CA PHE A 20 -5.23 10.40 2.22
C PHE A 20 -5.56 9.81 3.60
N GLY A 21 -4.55 9.72 4.47
CA GLY A 21 -4.73 9.27 5.86
C GLY A 21 -4.72 7.75 6.03
N PHE A 22 -4.59 6.97 4.95
CA PHE A 22 -4.57 5.52 5.00
C PHE A 22 -3.36 4.97 4.24
N CYS A 23 -2.65 4.02 4.84
CA CYS A 23 -1.64 3.22 4.14
C CYS A 23 -2.29 1.91 3.68
N THR A 24 -2.47 1.77 2.38
CA THR A 24 -3.19 0.64 1.78
C THR A 24 -2.25 -0.21 0.94
N LEU A 25 -2.59 -1.50 0.83
CA LEU A 25 -1.87 -2.48 0.02
C LEU A 25 -2.92 -3.22 -0.80
N ALA A 26 -3.65 -2.53 -1.68
CA ALA A 26 -4.76 -3.15 -2.40
C ALA A 26 -4.29 -4.00 -3.60
N THR A 27 -3.27 -3.53 -4.32
CA THR A 27 -2.89 -4.08 -5.63
C THR A 27 -1.73 -5.09 -5.58
N CYS A 28 -0.63 -4.76 -4.89
CA CYS A 28 0.57 -5.61 -4.80
C CYS A 28 0.50 -6.71 -3.72
N LYS A 29 1.48 -7.64 -3.70
CA LYS A 29 1.73 -8.62 -2.63
C LYS A 29 0.52 -9.51 -2.25
N PRO A 30 -0.07 -10.25 -3.22
CA PRO A 30 -1.27 -11.06 -3.00
C PRO A 30 -1.14 -12.09 -1.87
N LYS A 31 0.06 -12.65 -1.65
CA LYS A 31 0.30 -13.59 -0.54
C LYS A 31 0.16 -12.94 0.84
N ILE A 32 0.60 -11.70 1.00
CA ILE A 32 0.41 -10.95 2.25
C ILE A 32 -1.07 -10.60 2.41
N ARG A 33 -1.67 -10.03 1.35
CA ARG A 33 -3.10 -9.65 1.35
C ARG A 33 -4.04 -10.80 1.67
N LYS A 34 -3.73 -12.01 1.20
CA LYS A 34 -4.52 -13.23 1.48
C LYS A 34 -4.47 -13.69 2.94
N HIS A 35 -3.43 -13.32 3.69
CA HIS A 35 -3.15 -13.93 4.99
C HIS A 35 -3.08 -12.95 6.16
N ALA A 36 -2.82 -11.66 5.90
CA ALA A 36 -2.75 -10.65 6.92
C ALA A 36 -4.13 -10.41 7.54
N SER A 37 -4.16 -10.30 8.86
CA SER A 37 -5.38 -10.03 9.64
C SER A 37 -5.20 -8.78 10.50
N VAL A 38 -6.31 -8.25 11.02
CA VAL A 38 -6.26 -7.10 11.95
C VAL A 38 -5.31 -7.38 13.11
N GLY A 39 -4.44 -6.41 13.40
CA GLY A 39 -3.39 -6.52 14.42
C GLY A 39 -2.04 -7.03 13.92
N ASP A 40 -1.96 -7.59 12.70
CA ASP A 40 -0.68 -7.96 12.09
C ASP A 40 0.08 -6.74 11.58
N TRP A 41 1.40 -6.87 11.42
CA TRP A 41 2.27 -5.82 10.92
C TRP A 41 2.76 -6.11 9.50
N VAL A 42 2.83 -5.08 8.67
CA VAL A 42 3.43 -5.13 7.34
C VAL A 42 4.54 -4.09 7.26
N VAL A 43 5.74 -4.53 6.91
CA VAL A 43 6.94 -3.70 6.83
C VAL A 43 7.54 -3.74 5.43
N GLY A 44 7.75 -2.57 4.84
CA GLY A 44 8.49 -2.41 3.59
C GLY A 44 9.91 -1.93 3.85
N THR A 45 10.90 -2.66 3.34
CA THR A 45 12.31 -2.21 3.35
C THR A 45 12.77 -1.81 1.95
N GLY A 46 13.75 -0.92 1.87
CA GLY A 46 14.26 -0.43 0.60
C GLY A 46 15.11 -1.47 -0.13
N ALA A 47 15.04 -1.43 -1.46
CA ALA A 47 15.91 -2.22 -2.31
C ALA A 47 17.29 -1.59 -2.47
N LYS A 48 18.29 -2.45 -2.77
CA LYS A 48 19.54 -1.99 -3.37
C LYS A 48 19.21 -1.49 -4.79
N SER A 49 19.19 -0.17 -4.95
CA SER A 49 18.88 0.52 -6.20
C SER A 49 19.89 1.67 -6.38
N THR A 50 19.64 2.56 -7.33
CA THR A 50 20.44 3.78 -7.58
C THR A 50 20.72 4.59 -6.31
N TYR A 51 19.82 4.54 -5.32
CA TYR A 51 19.88 5.35 -4.10
C TYR A 51 20.28 4.54 -2.83
N ASP A 52 20.70 3.29 -2.98
CA ASP A 52 21.15 2.37 -1.91
C ASP A 52 20.29 2.37 -0.61
N TYR A 53 18.98 2.16 -0.77
CA TYR A 53 18.06 2.01 0.37
C TYR A 53 18.08 0.61 1.00
N LYS A 54 19.09 -0.22 0.72
CA LYS A 54 19.13 -1.62 1.17
C LYS A 54 18.97 -1.70 2.69
N GLY A 55 17.94 -2.42 3.14
CA GLY A 55 17.68 -2.65 4.56
C GLY A 55 17.15 -1.43 5.33
N ARG A 56 16.96 -0.28 4.67
CA ARG A 56 16.32 0.89 5.28
C ARG A 56 14.82 0.68 5.36
N LEU A 57 14.22 1.10 6.47
CA LEU A 57 12.77 1.09 6.63
C LEU A 57 12.15 2.14 5.72
N ILE A 58 11.20 1.74 4.88
CA ILE A 58 10.40 2.64 4.04
C ILE A 58 9.07 2.93 4.72
N TYR A 59 8.39 1.88 5.17
CA TYR A 59 7.15 2.03 5.92
C TYR A 59 6.93 0.83 6.85
N ALA A 60 6.18 1.08 7.92
CA ALA A 60 5.59 0.06 8.76
C ALA A 60 4.13 0.43 9.00
N MET A 61 3.23 -0.54 8.85
CA MET A 61 1.81 -0.35 9.17
C MET A 61 1.30 -1.56 9.96
N GLN A 62 0.48 -1.29 10.98
CA GLN A 62 -0.36 -2.31 11.58
C GLN A 62 -1.67 -2.37 10.81
N VAL A 63 -2.14 -3.57 10.51
CA VAL A 63 -3.42 -3.78 9.82
C VAL A 63 -4.55 -3.41 10.78
N SER A 64 -5.25 -2.31 10.50
CA SER A 64 -6.41 -1.87 11.26
C SER A 64 -7.74 -2.41 10.70
N GLU A 65 -7.78 -2.71 9.39
CA GLU A 65 -8.98 -3.10 8.67
C GLU A 65 -8.61 -3.98 7.47
N VAL A 66 -9.47 -4.94 7.13
CA VAL A 66 -9.36 -5.78 5.94
C VAL A 66 -10.67 -5.67 5.17
N LEU A 67 -10.58 -5.26 3.91
CA LEU A 67 -11.72 -5.04 3.02
C LEU A 67 -11.63 -5.94 1.80
N SER A 68 -12.79 -6.34 1.29
CA SER A 68 -12.92 -6.83 -0.08
C SER A 68 -12.70 -5.69 -1.07
N PHE A 69 -12.46 -6.04 -2.34
CA PHE A 69 -12.30 -5.04 -3.38
C PHE A 69 -13.56 -4.22 -3.64
N ASP A 70 -14.74 -4.85 -3.56
CA ASP A 70 -16.01 -4.16 -3.74
C ASP A 70 -16.28 -3.16 -2.60
N GLU A 71 -15.98 -3.52 -1.36
CA GLU A 71 -16.05 -2.60 -0.23
C GLU A 71 -15.05 -1.45 -0.42
N TYR A 72 -13.82 -1.76 -0.82
CA TYR A 72 -12.79 -0.74 -1.05
C TYR A 72 -13.17 0.23 -2.19
N TRP A 73 -13.78 -0.27 -3.27
CA TRP A 73 -14.24 0.56 -4.37
C TRP A 73 -15.39 1.48 -3.96
N ASN A 74 -16.39 0.96 -3.26
CA ASN A 74 -17.62 1.69 -2.97
C ASN A 74 -17.52 2.63 -1.76
N ASP A 75 -16.52 2.44 -0.89
CA ASP A 75 -16.36 3.26 0.31
C ASP A 75 -15.86 4.68 -0.01
N ALA A 76 -16.59 5.68 0.50
CA ALA A 76 -16.33 7.09 0.30
C ALA A 76 -14.92 7.52 0.79
N ARG A 77 -14.36 6.84 1.80
CA ARG A 77 -13.01 7.09 2.33
C ARG A 77 -11.92 6.94 1.27
N PHE A 78 -12.14 6.10 0.26
CA PHE A 78 -11.11 5.70 -0.71
C PHE A 78 -11.37 6.20 -2.13
N ILE A 79 -12.35 7.09 -2.34
CA ILE A 79 -12.61 7.71 -3.66
C ILE A 79 -11.38 8.46 -4.18
N LEU A 80 -10.68 9.19 -3.30
CA LEU A 80 -9.48 9.94 -3.65
C LEU A 80 -8.27 9.05 -3.99
N LYS A 81 -8.35 7.75 -3.70
CA LYS A 81 -7.34 6.75 -4.06
C LYS A 81 -7.59 6.15 -5.45
N ARG A 82 -8.62 6.57 -6.18
CA ARG A 82 -8.80 6.23 -7.59
C ARG A 82 -7.82 7.04 -8.47
N PRO A 83 -7.30 6.46 -9.57
CA PRO A 83 -6.37 7.16 -10.44
C PRO A 83 -6.97 8.44 -11.02
N ASN A 84 -6.21 9.54 -10.98
CA ASN A 84 -6.54 10.78 -11.67
C ASN A 84 -5.32 11.29 -12.44
N LEU A 85 -5.23 10.94 -13.72
CA LEU A 85 -4.11 11.29 -14.60
C LEU A 85 -3.92 12.81 -14.81
N LYS A 86 -4.96 13.61 -14.53
CA LYS A 86 -4.91 15.07 -14.60
C LYS A 86 -4.52 15.72 -13.26
N GLY A 87 -4.40 14.92 -12.20
CA GLY A 87 -4.06 15.40 -10.87
C GLY A 87 -2.55 15.39 -10.59
N SER A 88 -2.20 15.69 -9.34
CA SER A 88 -0.82 15.63 -8.87
C SER A 88 -0.27 14.19 -8.86
N LEU A 89 1.06 14.04 -8.76
CA LEU A 89 1.72 12.73 -8.65
C LEU A 89 1.10 11.83 -7.56
N LYS A 90 0.61 12.44 -6.47
CA LYS A 90 -0.05 11.76 -5.35
C LYS A 90 -1.33 11.02 -5.75
N VAL A 91 -2.11 11.56 -6.70
CA VAL A 91 -3.39 11.00 -7.16
C VAL A 91 -3.28 10.31 -8.53
N MET A 92 -2.17 10.52 -9.26
CA MET A 92 -2.03 10.08 -10.64
C MET A 92 -2.24 8.57 -10.80
N TYR A 93 -1.58 7.77 -9.96
CA TYR A 93 -1.68 6.32 -10.02
C TYR A 93 -2.87 5.78 -9.24
N GLY A 94 -3.11 6.29 -8.03
CA GLY A 94 -4.09 5.69 -7.11
C GLY A 94 -3.77 4.23 -6.76
N ASP A 95 -4.55 3.59 -5.90
CA ASP A 95 -4.51 2.14 -5.70
C ASP A 95 -5.90 1.49 -5.63
N ASN A 96 -6.94 2.29 -5.80
CA ASN A 96 -8.32 1.86 -5.89
C ASN A 96 -8.74 1.78 -7.37
N ILE A 97 -8.57 0.61 -7.97
CA ILE A 97 -8.76 0.37 -9.41
C ILE A 97 -9.71 -0.81 -9.69
N TYR A 98 -10.57 -1.12 -8.70
CA TYR A 98 -11.43 -2.30 -8.69
C TYR A 98 -12.83 -2.02 -9.23
#